data_AF-A0A165HZY9-F1
#
_entry.id   AF-A0A165HZY9-F1
#
_cell.length_a   1.000
_cell.length_b   1.000
_cell.length_c   1.000
_cell.angle_alpha   90.00
_cell.angle_beta   90.00
_cell.angle_gamma   90.00
#
_symmetry.space_group_name_H-M   'P 1'
#
loop_
_entity.id
_entity.type
_entity.pdbx_description
1 polymer ?
#
loop_
_entity_poly.entity_id
_entity_poly.type
_entity_poly.pdbx_seq_one_letter_code
_entity_poly.pdbx_strand_id
1 'polypeptide(L)'
;MLPSLHRAAVVPAALITLALGLTLPLGACSGRSGGDGDVALSDGGWGGGSGGMAPMTAISALEGDWVQKGCVTVGAQSFKKTLRARTTGQATLDYYEGVLIFAGNGCAGASQQVGPSKLGVVRFARSDASPALAARWGELHTVMGTHAGAIWALPSAHRLCLLGDEIPSSLPSLSAVAASVASLPADNCFVR
;
A
#
# COMPACT_ATOMS: atom_id res chain seq x y z
N MET A 1 35.31 -33.90 -29.52
CA MET A 1 34.43 -32.70 -29.50
C MET A 1 34.21 -32.36 -28.03
N LEU A 2 34.92 -31.35 -27.52
CA LEU A 2 34.91 -30.95 -26.11
C LEU A 2 33.76 -29.96 -25.81
N PRO A 3 33.16 -30.01 -24.61
CA PRO A 3 32.18 -29.02 -24.16
C PRO A 3 32.87 -27.76 -23.58
N SER A 4 32.44 -26.59 -24.05
CA SER A 4 32.91 -25.28 -23.58
C SER A 4 32.20 -24.85 -22.30
N LEU A 5 32.92 -24.89 -21.17
CA LEU A 5 32.56 -24.22 -19.92
C LEU A 5 32.70 -22.70 -20.09
N HIS A 6 31.64 -21.94 -19.83
CA HIS A 6 31.74 -20.48 -19.69
C HIS A 6 31.80 -20.08 -18.21
N ARG A 7 32.84 -19.30 -17.93
CA ARG A 7 33.32 -18.79 -16.65
C ARG A 7 32.27 -18.00 -15.88
N ALA A 8 32.22 -18.26 -14.57
CA ALA A 8 31.74 -17.32 -13.57
C ALA A 8 32.64 -16.08 -13.54
N ALA A 9 32.03 -14.89 -13.57
CA ALA A 9 32.71 -13.62 -13.32
C ALA A 9 32.28 -13.10 -11.95
N VAL A 10 33.26 -13.03 -11.05
CA VAL A 10 33.21 -12.40 -9.73
C VAL A 10 33.20 -10.88 -9.94
N VAL A 11 32.24 -10.17 -9.34
CA VAL A 11 32.23 -8.69 -9.32
C VAL A 11 32.73 -8.23 -7.94
N PRO A 12 33.78 -7.39 -7.87
CA PRO A 12 34.32 -6.90 -6.61
C PRO A 12 33.49 -5.74 -6.03
N ALA A 13 33.44 -5.70 -4.71
CA ALA A 13 32.92 -4.61 -3.91
C ALA A 13 33.75 -3.33 -4.12
N ALA A 14 33.09 -2.19 -4.29
CA ALA A 14 33.69 -0.87 -4.17
C ALA A 14 32.80 0.03 -3.31
N LEU A 15 33.27 0.30 -2.09
CA LEU A 15 32.78 1.38 -1.23
C LEU A 15 33.10 2.73 -1.88
N ILE A 16 32.13 3.63 -1.93
CA ILE A 16 32.38 5.06 -2.15
C ILE A 16 31.79 5.82 -0.96
N THR A 17 32.66 6.17 -0.03
CA THR A 17 32.48 7.17 1.01
C THR A 17 32.52 8.56 0.38
N LEU A 18 31.42 9.31 0.49
CA LEU A 18 31.39 10.76 0.26
C LEU A 18 31.13 11.46 1.58
N ALA A 19 32.22 11.90 2.21
CA ALA A 19 32.21 12.85 3.30
C ALA A 19 32.33 14.26 2.70
N LEU A 20 31.33 15.12 2.91
CA LEU A 20 31.53 16.56 2.88
C LEU A 20 31.11 17.12 4.24
N GLY A 21 32.11 17.50 5.02
CA GLY A 21 31.95 18.28 6.22
C GLY A 21 31.79 19.75 5.88
N LEU A 22 30.87 20.41 6.59
CA LEU A 22 30.95 21.83 6.91
C LEU A 22 30.60 21.98 8.39
N THR A 23 31.56 22.56 9.10
CA THR A 23 31.61 22.79 10.55
C THR A 23 30.83 24.04 10.98
N LEU A 24 30.02 23.89 12.05
CA LEU A 24 29.82 24.73 13.27
C LEU A 24 29.69 26.27 13.14
N PRO A 25 28.85 26.96 13.98
CA PRO A 25 28.92 26.85 15.44
C PRO A 25 27.60 26.89 16.24
N LEU A 26 27.69 26.35 17.47
CA LEU A 26 26.76 26.56 18.58
C LEU A 26 26.81 28.04 19.02
N GLY A 27 25.67 28.72 18.92
CA GLY A 27 25.44 30.01 19.55
C GLY A 27 24.37 29.89 20.63
N ALA A 28 24.79 29.89 21.88
CA ALA A 28 23.93 30.21 23.02
C ALA A 28 24.12 31.70 23.34
N CYS A 29 23.06 32.50 23.23
CA CYS A 29 23.00 33.85 23.79
C CYS A 29 21.57 34.12 24.29
N SER A 30 21.50 34.41 25.58
CA SER A 30 20.35 34.84 26.37
C SER A 30 19.86 36.26 26.04
N GLY A 31 18.56 36.51 26.22
CA GLY A 31 17.99 37.85 26.43
C GLY A 31 16.53 37.92 25.96
N ARG A 32 15.60 38.69 26.52
CA ARG A 32 15.44 39.45 27.77
C ARG A 32 13.93 39.76 27.82
N SER A 33 13.36 39.74 29.03
CA SER A 33 11.98 40.09 29.35
C SER A 33 11.58 41.52 28.91
N GLY A 34 10.33 41.69 28.49
CA GLY A 34 9.57 42.94 28.68
C GLY A 34 8.60 43.32 27.55
N GLY A 35 7.32 43.50 27.92
CA GLY A 35 6.53 44.63 27.43
C GLY A 35 5.31 44.30 26.55
N ASP A 36 4.15 44.71 27.04
CA ASP A 36 2.80 44.69 26.45
C ASP A 36 2.68 45.28 25.03
N GLY A 37 1.63 44.85 24.32
CA GLY A 37 1.14 45.57 23.14
C GLY A 37 0.17 44.75 22.28
N ASP A 38 -1.12 44.91 22.55
CA ASP A 38 -2.22 44.95 21.59
C ASP A 38 -2.39 43.81 20.57
N VAL A 39 -3.34 42.91 20.86
CA VAL A 39 -3.97 42.06 19.85
C VAL A 39 -4.98 42.91 19.08
N ALA A 40 -4.53 43.49 17.96
CA ALA A 40 -5.40 44.06 16.93
C ALA A 40 -5.67 43.01 15.83
N LEU A 41 -6.95 42.87 15.47
CA LEU A 41 -7.48 42.00 14.42
C LEU A 41 -6.86 42.27 13.04
N SER A 42 -6.60 41.21 12.25
CA SER A 42 -7.50 40.76 11.16
C SER A 42 -6.77 40.01 10.02
N ASP A 43 -7.45 38.94 9.59
CA ASP A 43 -7.63 38.46 8.21
C ASP A 43 -6.49 37.73 7.48
N GLY A 44 -6.69 36.42 7.31
CA GLY A 44 -6.20 35.70 6.13
C GLY A 44 -5.61 34.33 6.41
N GLY A 45 -6.35 33.27 6.12
CA GLY A 45 -5.76 31.94 5.97
C GLY A 45 -6.78 30.82 6.04
N TRP A 46 -7.22 30.34 4.89
CA TRP A 46 -7.95 29.08 4.78
C TRP A 46 -7.03 27.96 5.26
N GLY A 47 -7.22 27.54 6.52
CA GLY A 47 -6.59 26.37 7.10
C GLY A 47 -7.14 25.10 6.47
N GLY A 48 -6.63 24.75 5.29
CA GLY A 48 -6.86 23.49 4.60
C GLY A 48 -5.66 22.56 4.74
N GLY A 49 -5.25 22.26 5.98
CA GLY A 49 -4.25 21.25 6.24
C GLY A 49 -4.77 19.89 5.79
N SER A 50 -4.36 19.42 4.60
CA SER A 50 -4.50 18.02 4.21
C SER A 50 -3.54 17.19 5.07
N GLY A 51 -3.91 17.00 6.33
CA GLY A 51 -3.34 15.96 7.18
C GLY A 51 -3.79 14.63 6.60
N GLY A 52 -2.98 14.07 5.69
CA GLY A 52 -3.16 12.70 5.22
C GLY A 52 -3.28 11.80 6.44
N MET A 53 -4.46 11.22 6.64
CA MET A 53 -4.72 10.34 7.78
C MET A 53 -3.63 9.27 7.83
N ALA A 54 -2.94 9.16 8.97
CA ALA A 54 -1.86 8.20 9.13
C ALA A 54 -2.35 6.78 8.79
N PRO A 55 -1.52 5.93 8.15
CA PRO A 55 -1.89 4.55 7.87
C PRO A 55 -2.26 3.81 9.15
N MET A 56 -3.55 3.47 9.29
CA MET A 56 -4.07 2.76 10.46
C MET A 56 -3.72 1.28 10.36
N THR A 57 -3.40 0.60 11.46
CA THR A 57 -3.19 -0.86 11.53
C THR A 57 -4.49 -1.64 11.69
N ALA A 58 -5.55 -1.01 12.22
CA ALA A 58 -6.85 -1.63 12.45
C ALA A 58 -7.39 -2.30 11.18
N ILE A 59 -7.89 -3.52 11.31
CA ILE A 59 -8.42 -4.29 10.17
C ILE A 59 -9.71 -3.67 9.61
N SER A 60 -10.46 -2.92 10.43
CA SER A 60 -11.61 -2.11 9.99
C SER A 60 -11.25 -1.10 8.90
N ALA A 61 -9.99 -0.65 8.81
CA ALA A 61 -9.54 0.23 7.72
C ALA A 61 -9.58 -0.45 6.33
N LEU A 62 -9.52 -1.79 6.30
CA LEU A 62 -9.61 -2.60 5.08
C LEU A 62 -11.06 -2.84 4.64
N GLU A 63 -12.03 -2.66 5.54
CA GLU A 63 -13.44 -2.92 5.26
C GLU A 63 -13.97 -2.01 4.15
N GLY A 64 -14.84 -2.59 3.32
CA GLY A 64 -15.55 -1.89 2.27
C GLY A 64 -15.30 -2.45 0.89
N ASP A 65 -15.72 -1.65 -0.09
CA ASP A 65 -15.63 -1.97 -1.51
C ASP A 65 -14.44 -1.24 -2.13
N TRP A 66 -13.71 -1.97 -2.96
CA TRP A 66 -12.46 -1.56 -3.57
C TRP A 66 -12.50 -1.90 -5.06
N VAL A 67 -12.02 -0.99 -5.90
CA VAL A 67 -11.95 -1.19 -7.36
C VAL A 67 -10.49 -1.14 -7.79
N GLN A 68 -10.05 -2.14 -8.54
CA GLN A 68 -8.70 -2.16 -9.08
C GLN A 68 -8.50 -0.98 -10.04
N LYS A 69 -7.36 -0.28 -9.92
CA LYS A 69 -7.06 0.89 -10.77
C LYS A 69 -6.93 0.50 -12.23
N GLY A 70 -6.26 -0.64 -12.48
CA GLY A 70 -6.01 -1.18 -13.80
C GLY A 70 -7.28 -1.48 -14.57
N CYS A 71 -7.23 -1.22 -15.88
CA CYS A 71 -8.27 -1.52 -16.84
C CYS A 71 -7.77 -2.61 -17.79
N VAL A 72 -8.50 -3.71 -17.90
CA VAL A 72 -8.19 -4.77 -18.86
C VAL A 72 -9.16 -4.66 -20.02
N THR A 73 -8.65 -4.64 -21.26
CA THR A 73 -9.48 -4.56 -22.47
C THR A 73 -9.49 -5.91 -23.17
N VAL A 74 -10.69 -6.40 -23.51
CA VAL A 74 -10.88 -7.62 -24.31
C VAL A 74 -11.92 -7.32 -25.39
N GLY A 75 -11.47 -7.23 -26.65
CA GLY A 75 -12.33 -6.86 -27.76
C GLY A 75 -12.99 -5.49 -27.57
N ALA A 76 -14.32 -5.44 -27.66
CA ALA A 76 -15.12 -4.23 -27.51
C ALA A 76 -15.55 -3.93 -26.06
N GLN A 77 -15.00 -4.65 -25.09
CA GLN A 77 -15.31 -4.49 -23.67
C GLN A 77 -14.05 -4.23 -22.86
N SER A 78 -14.24 -3.64 -21.70
CA SER A 78 -13.17 -3.43 -20.73
C SER A 78 -13.66 -3.74 -19.32
N PHE A 79 -12.72 -4.10 -18.45
CA PHE A 79 -13.00 -4.77 -17.19
C PHE A 79 -12.16 -4.16 -16.08
N LYS A 80 -12.78 -3.97 -14.91
CA LYS A 80 -12.08 -3.72 -13.65
C LYS A 80 -12.44 -4.78 -12.64
N LYS A 81 -11.44 -5.25 -11.91
CA LYS A 81 -11.66 -6.13 -10.78
C LYS A 81 -12.23 -5.34 -9.60
N THR A 82 -13.12 -5.96 -8.85
CA THR A 82 -13.63 -5.42 -7.59
C THR A 82 -13.27 -6.38 -6.46
N LEU A 83 -13.01 -5.80 -5.30
CA LEU A 83 -12.77 -6.50 -4.06
C LEU A 83 -13.74 -5.95 -3.03
N ARG A 84 -14.35 -6.85 -2.25
CA ARG A 84 -15.12 -6.48 -1.07
C ARG A 84 -14.52 -7.19 0.13
N ALA A 85 -14.20 -6.42 1.15
CA ALA A 85 -13.69 -6.92 2.42
C ALA A 85 -14.73 -6.67 3.50
N ARG A 86 -15.11 -7.72 4.23
CA ARG A 86 -16.05 -7.64 5.36
C ARG A 86 -15.39 -8.20 6.60
N THR A 87 -15.23 -7.40 7.64
CA THR A 87 -14.68 -7.90 8.89
C THR A 87 -15.68 -8.88 9.53
N THR A 88 -15.17 -10.04 9.95
CA THR A 88 -15.97 -11.11 10.59
C THR A 88 -15.45 -11.48 11.97
N GLY A 89 -14.29 -10.94 12.36
CA GLY A 89 -13.73 -11.04 13.69
C GLY A 89 -12.62 -10.01 13.89
N GLN A 90 -12.00 -10.01 15.07
CA GLN A 90 -10.94 -9.03 15.42
C GLN A 90 -9.75 -9.07 14.45
N ALA A 91 -9.41 -10.26 13.95
CA ALA A 91 -8.26 -10.50 13.08
C ALA A 91 -8.65 -11.15 11.74
N THR A 92 -9.93 -11.12 11.38
CA THR A 92 -10.46 -11.94 10.28
C THR A 92 -11.40 -11.15 9.40
N LEU A 93 -11.28 -11.31 8.09
CA LEU A 93 -12.23 -10.79 7.12
C LEU A 93 -12.62 -11.85 6.12
N ASP A 94 -13.86 -11.75 5.65
CA ASP A 94 -14.30 -12.41 4.44
C ASP A 94 -13.84 -11.60 3.22
N TYR A 95 -13.22 -12.30 2.27
CA TYR A 95 -12.70 -11.74 1.03
C TYR A 95 -13.58 -12.15 -0.15
N TYR A 96 -14.13 -11.15 -0.83
CA TYR A 96 -14.97 -11.32 -2.01
C TYR A 96 -14.35 -10.62 -3.21
N GLU A 97 -14.56 -11.17 -4.40
CA GLU A 97 -14.18 -10.54 -5.66
C GLU A 97 -15.30 -10.56 -6.67
N GLY A 98 -15.28 -9.56 -7.56
CA GLY A 98 -16.17 -9.47 -8.70
C GLY A 98 -15.53 -8.67 -9.82
N VAL A 99 -16.31 -8.34 -10.84
CA VAL A 99 -15.84 -7.58 -12.01
C VAL A 99 -16.86 -6.51 -12.38
N LEU A 100 -16.38 -5.32 -12.72
CA LEU A 100 -17.13 -4.30 -13.44
C LEU A 100 -16.83 -4.45 -14.93
N ILE A 101 -17.88 -4.55 -15.73
CA ILE A 101 -17.83 -4.68 -17.19
C ILE A 101 -18.30 -3.36 -17.79
N PHE A 102 -17.46 -2.78 -18.63
CA PHE A 102 -17.73 -1.52 -19.34
C PHE A 102 -17.83 -1.79 -20.84
N ALA A 103 -18.65 -1.01 -21.52
CA ALA A 103 -18.60 -0.93 -22.98
C ALA A 103 -17.35 -0.15 -23.43
N GLY A 104 -16.75 -0.56 -24.54
CA GLY A 104 -15.53 0.07 -25.06
C GLY A 104 -14.27 -0.33 -24.28
N ASN A 105 -13.17 0.39 -24.52
CA ASN A 105 -11.82 0.01 -24.10
C ASN A 105 -11.23 0.88 -22.97
N GLY A 106 -12.05 1.72 -22.32
CA GLY A 106 -11.58 2.76 -21.40
C GLY A 106 -11.94 2.57 -19.92
N CYS A 107 -12.67 1.51 -19.54
CA CYS A 107 -13.22 1.33 -18.19
C CYS A 107 -13.85 2.61 -17.61
N ALA A 108 -14.67 3.28 -18.42
CA ALA A 108 -15.29 4.56 -18.13
C ALA A 108 -16.78 4.53 -18.45
N GLY A 109 -17.56 5.35 -17.74
CA GLY A 109 -19.01 5.42 -17.90
C GLY A 109 -19.76 4.33 -17.14
N ALA A 110 -20.98 4.03 -17.60
CA ALA A 110 -21.83 3.02 -17.00
C ALA A 110 -21.19 1.63 -17.07
N SER A 111 -21.34 0.85 -16.00
CA SER A 111 -20.84 -0.52 -15.94
C SER A 111 -21.91 -1.48 -15.47
N GLN A 112 -21.77 -2.73 -15.90
CA GLN A 112 -22.48 -3.87 -15.33
C GLN A 112 -21.58 -4.55 -14.30
N GLN A 113 -22.10 -4.77 -13.10
CA GLN A 113 -21.38 -5.50 -12.07
C GLN A 113 -21.72 -6.99 -12.12
N VAL A 114 -20.69 -7.84 -12.05
CA VAL A 114 -20.81 -9.29 -11.86
C VAL A 114 -20.15 -9.67 -10.53
N GLY A 115 -20.89 -10.37 -9.68
CA GLY A 115 -20.48 -10.64 -8.29
C GLY A 115 -20.79 -9.48 -7.34
N PRO A 116 -20.08 -9.35 -6.19
CA PRO A 116 -18.90 -10.13 -5.82
C PRO A 116 -19.27 -11.49 -5.19
N SER A 117 -18.45 -12.51 -5.44
CA SER A 117 -18.56 -13.85 -4.84
C SER A 117 -17.49 -14.05 -3.79
N LYS A 118 -17.78 -14.83 -2.74
CA LYS A 118 -16.80 -15.10 -1.68
C LYS A 118 -15.68 -15.95 -2.23
N LEU A 119 -14.45 -15.45 -2.17
CA LEU A 119 -13.25 -16.21 -2.56
C LEU A 119 -12.60 -16.92 -1.39
N GLY A 120 -12.75 -16.37 -0.18
CA GLY A 120 -12.14 -16.98 0.99
C GLY A 120 -12.26 -16.15 2.24
N VAL A 121 -11.44 -16.52 3.21
CA VAL A 121 -11.30 -15.85 4.51
C VAL A 121 -9.83 -15.54 4.70
N VAL A 122 -9.51 -14.29 5.03
CA VAL A 122 -8.16 -13.88 5.40
C VAL A 122 -8.07 -13.78 6.91
N ARG A 123 -7.10 -14.47 7.50
CA ARG A 123 -6.79 -14.44 8.94
C ARG A 123 -5.44 -13.76 9.13
N PHE A 124 -5.44 -12.56 9.70
CA PHE A 124 -4.21 -11.82 9.95
C PHE A 124 -3.57 -12.25 11.27
N ALA A 125 -2.29 -12.59 11.21
CA ALA A 125 -1.48 -12.93 12.39
C ALA A 125 -0.73 -11.71 12.94
N ARG A 126 -0.48 -10.71 12.08
CA ARG A 126 0.36 -9.56 12.40
C ARG A 126 -0.09 -8.33 11.62
N SER A 127 0.04 -7.15 12.24
CA SER A 127 -0.09 -5.86 11.60
C SER A 127 1.03 -4.92 12.04
N ASP A 128 1.50 -4.07 11.14
CA ASP A 128 2.52 -3.06 11.42
C ASP A 128 2.25 -1.81 10.57
N ALA A 129 2.72 -0.65 11.01
CA ALA A 129 2.55 0.62 10.31
C ALA A 129 3.71 1.58 10.49
N SER A 130 3.88 2.42 9.47
CA SER A 130 4.77 3.57 9.44
C SER A 130 4.01 4.75 8.86
N PRO A 131 4.59 5.97 8.88
CA PRO A 131 4.00 7.10 8.17
C PRO A 131 3.76 6.85 6.67
N ALA A 132 4.48 5.90 6.04
CA ALA A 132 4.39 5.63 4.61
C ALA A 132 3.32 4.60 4.23
N LEU A 133 3.06 3.60 5.07
CA LEU A 133 2.05 2.56 4.84
C LEU A 133 1.76 1.74 6.10
N ALA A 134 0.60 1.07 6.10
CA ALA A 134 0.25 0.04 7.07
C ALA A 134 0.10 -1.31 6.35
N ALA A 135 0.66 -2.39 6.90
CA ALA A 135 0.60 -3.73 6.32
C ALA A 135 0.07 -4.74 7.34
N ARG A 136 -0.65 -5.75 6.83
CA ARG A 136 -1.13 -6.88 7.62
C ARG A 136 -0.71 -8.16 6.93
N TRP A 137 -0.13 -9.07 7.70
CA TRP A 137 0.30 -10.39 7.25
C TRP A 137 -0.65 -11.44 7.80
N GLY A 138 -1.01 -12.39 6.96
CA GLY A 138 -1.93 -13.44 7.32
C GLY A 138 -1.95 -14.55 6.29
N GLU A 139 -2.97 -15.38 6.43
CA GLU A 139 -3.24 -16.49 5.53
C GLU A 139 -4.60 -16.30 4.87
N LEU A 140 -4.64 -16.48 3.55
CA LEU A 140 -5.87 -16.60 2.79
C LEU A 140 -6.23 -18.08 2.69
N HIS A 141 -7.38 -18.45 3.26
CA HIS A 141 -8.01 -19.75 3.01
C HIS A 141 -9.12 -19.57 1.99
N THR A 142 -8.96 -20.17 0.80
CA THR A 142 -9.94 -20.03 -0.27
C THR A 142 -11.11 -20.99 -0.07
N VAL A 143 -12.25 -20.69 -0.71
CA VAL A 143 -13.42 -21.58 -0.74
C VAL A 143 -13.14 -22.92 -1.43
N MET A 144 -12.05 -23.02 -2.20
CA MET A 144 -11.60 -24.26 -2.85
C MET A 144 -10.65 -25.08 -1.95
N GLY A 145 -10.42 -24.66 -0.71
CA GLY A 145 -9.57 -25.38 0.25
C GLY A 145 -8.07 -25.13 0.07
N THR A 146 -7.66 -24.18 -0.77
CA THR A 146 -6.24 -23.77 -0.85
C THR A 146 -5.91 -22.75 0.24
N HIS A 147 -4.66 -22.75 0.69
CA HIS A 147 -4.13 -21.79 1.65
C HIS A 147 -2.85 -21.15 1.09
N ALA A 148 -2.68 -19.85 1.30
CA ALA A 148 -1.50 -19.10 0.86
C ALA A 148 -1.23 -17.93 1.82
N GLY A 149 0.03 -17.49 1.88
CA GLY A 149 0.39 -16.26 2.57
C GLY A 149 -0.25 -15.06 1.86
N ALA A 150 -0.73 -14.10 2.65
CA ALA A 150 -1.37 -12.90 2.16
C ALA A 150 -0.88 -11.67 2.92
N ILE A 151 -0.49 -10.64 2.17
CA ILE A 151 -0.16 -9.33 2.72
C ILE A 151 -1.11 -8.29 2.15
N TRP A 152 -1.82 -7.61 3.04
CA TRP A 152 -2.71 -6.50 2.69
C TRP A 152 -2.03 -5.20 3.10
N ALA A 153 -1.49 -4.49 2.11
CA ALA A 153 -0.76 -3.25 2.29
C ALA A 153 -1.65 -2.05 1.95
N LEU A 154 -1.66 -1.06 2.84
CA LEU A 154 -2.48 0.14 2.77
C LEU A 154 -1.57 1.38 2.77
N PRO A 155 -1.04 1.81 1.61
CA PRO A 155 -0.22 3.02 1.50
C PRO A 155 -0.97 4.31 1.87
N SER A 156 -2.29 4.34 1.67
CA SER A 156 -3.16 5.43 2.13
C SER A 156 -4.55 4.89 2.44
N ALA A 157 -5.37 5.66 3.15
CA ALA A 157 -6.74 5.27 3.48
C ALA A 157 -7.62 4.93 2.25
N HIS A 158 -7.20 5.32 1.04
CA HIS A 158 -7.93 5.10 -0.22
C HIS A 158 -7.16 4.24 -1.23
N ARG A 159 -6.05 3.60 -0.82
CA ARG A 159 -5.26 2.74 -1.70
C ARG A 159 -4.89 1.46 -0.97
N LEU A 160 -5.30 0.33 -1.53
CA LEU A 160 -5.03 -1.02 -1.04
C LEU A 160 -4.24 -1.79 -2.09
N CYS A 161 -3.13 -2.40 -1.72
CA CYS A 161 -2.36 -3.28 -2.58
C CYS A 161 -2.30 -4.67 -1.92
N LEU A 162 -2.68 -5.70 -2.67
CA LEU A 162 -2.61 -7.08 -2.22
C LEU A 162 -1.33 -7.72 -2.74
N LEU A 163 -0.54 -8.29 -1.85
CA LEU A 163 0.66 -9.06 -2.21
C LEU A 163 0.38 -10.52 -1.87
N GLY A 164 0.60 -11.40 -2.84
CA GLY A 164 0.75 -12.82 -2.58
C GLY A 164 2.04 -13.06 -1.80
N ASP A 165 2.03 -14.03 -0.90
CA ASP A 165 3.18 -14.33 -0.06
C ASP A 165 3.27 -15.83 0.24
N GLU A 166 4.42 -16.25 0.76
CA GLU A 166 4.69 -17.62 1.18
C GLU A 166 4.46 -17.80 2.68
N ILE A 167 4.46 -19.06 3.14
CA ILE A 167 4.37 -19.42 4.56
C ILE A 167 5.62 -20.26 4.89
N PRO A 168 6.63 -19.73 5.59
CA PRO A 168 6.71 -18.39 6.19
C PRO A 168 6.90 -17.25 5.17
N SER A 169 6.58 -16.03 5.60
CA SER A 169 6.57 -14.82 4.76
C SER A 169 7.93 -14.50 4.12
N SER A 170 7.91 -14.24 2.81
CA SER A 170 9.04 -13.76 2.01
C SER A 170 9.29 -12.25 2.17
N LEU A 171 8.28 -11.51 2.67
CA LEU A 171 8.33 -10.07 2.95
C LEU A 171 8.10 -9.81 4.45
N PRO A 172 9.03 -10.22 5.33
CA PRO A 172 8.78 -10.28 6.76
C PRO A 172 8.71 -8.92 7.46
N SER A 173 9.17 -7.85 6.82
CA SER A 173 9.24 -6.49 7.39
C SER A 173 8.38 -5.48 6.63
N LEU A 174 7.99 -4.41 7.30
CA LEU A 174 7.27 -3.30 6.69
C LEU A 174 8.07 -2.63 5.56
N SER A 175 9.40 -2.55 5.69
CA SER A 175 10.28 -2.01 4.65
C SER A 175 10.33 -2.88 3.39
N ALA A 176 10.31 -4.21 3.54
CA ALA A 176 10.24 -5.14 2.42
C ALA A 176 8.88 -5.02 1.70
N VAL A 177 7.78 -4.89 2.46
CA VAL A 177 6.45 -4.62 1.90
C VAL A 177 6.43 -3.27 1.18
N ALA A 178 7.04 -2.23 1.75
CA ALA A 178 7.13 -0.91 1.10
C ALA A 178 7.85 -0.98 -0.26
N ALA A 179 8.99 -1.67 -0.30
CA ALA A 179 9.77 -1.84 -1.52
C ALA A 179 8.98 -2.64 -2.57
N SER A 180 8.29 -3.71 -2.16
CA SER A 180 7.43 -4.49 -3.04
C SER A 180 6.30 -3.64 -3.62
N VAL A 181 5.58 -2.89 -2.78
CA VAL A 181 4.51 -1.99 -3.22
C VAL A 181 5.01 -0.90 -4.16
N ALA A 182 6.21 -0.36 -3.92
CA ALA A 182 6.82 0.64 -4.81
C ALA A 182 7.19 0.07 -6.18
N SER A 183 7.54 -1.22 -6.26
CA SER A 183 7.82 -1.92 -7.52
C SER A 183 6.58 -2.38 -8.27
N LEU A 184 5.41 -2.43 -7.61
CA LEU A 184 4.17 -2.85 -8.23
C LEU A 184 3.62 -1.77 -9.16
N PRO A 185 3.15 -2.14 -10.38
CA PRO A 185 2.35 -1.24 -11.21
C PRO A 185 1.17 -0.71 -10.42
N ALA A 186 0.94 0.60 -10.45
CA ALA A 186 -0.15 1.23 -9.70
C ALA A 186 -1.53 0.65 -10.06
N ASP A 187 -1.66 0.15 -11.28
CA ASP A 187 -2.83 -0.54 -11.84
C ASP A 187 -3.18 -1.86 -11.13
N ASN A 188 -2.24 -2.46 -10.41
CA ASN A 188 -2.46 -3.69 -9.64
C ASN A 188 -2.99 -3.43 -8.23
N CYS A 189 -3.04 -2.17 -7.79
CA CYS A 189 -3.66 -1.79 -6.53
C CYS A 189 -5.13 -1.42 -6.72
N PHE A 190 -5.88 -1.45 -5.63
CA PHE A 190 -7.27 -1.07 -5.54
C PHE A 190 -7.44 0.30 -4.88
N VAL A 191 -8.53 0.98 -5.21
CA VAL A 191 -8.92 2.29 -4.68
C VAL A 191 -10.39 2.30 -4.29
N ARG A 192 -10.75 3.25 -3.42
CA ARG A 192 -12.12 3.55 -3.01
C ARG A 192 -12.36 5.05 -2.95
#